data_AF-A0A9W5YID2-F1
#
_entry.id   AF-A0A9W5YID2-F1
#
_cell.length_a   1.000
_cell.length_b   1.000
_cell.length_c   1.000
_cell.angle_alpha   90.00
_cell.angle_beta   90.00
_cell.angle_gamma   90.00
#
_symmetry.space_group_name_H-M   'P 1'
#
loop_
_entity.id
_entity.type
_entity.pdbx_description
1 polymer ?
#
loop_
_entity_poly.entity_id
_entity_poly.type
_entity_poly.pdbx_seq_one_letter_code
_entity_poly.pdbx_strand_id
1 'polypeptide(L)'
;MAIRDIVANPSLLPVLGLSAETRDQCMKLLAVLDPTADLSDDPQERALAASREQKQLFALLARLRGQNRDAIVRVRETKQSTAEARQEIDRLHLQLQNLYYEQRHLTGEIAACESYDHKYRSLPLIPLEEFLALHPEHQQSDEHELMIARINHEHAEREKLEQARQELLKRKQALIAENNKRKEDLASLDQDLERFIDAAKPIQKIFEKEY
;
A
#
# COMPACT_ATOMS: atom_id res chain seq x y z
N MET A 1 28.00 48.16 19.68
CA MET A 1 28.55 47.38 18.56
C MET A 1 28.47 48.25 17.32
N ALA A 2 29.58 48.43 16.60
CA ALA A 2 29.55 49.27 15.40
C ALA A 2 28.76 48.52 14.30
N ILE A 3 28.02 49.23 13.44
CA ILE A 3 27.24 48.62 12.33
C ILE A 3 28.13 47.74 11.42
N ARG A 4 29.44 48.02 11.42
CA ARG A 4 30.48 47.24 10.74
C ARG A 4 30.60 45.79 11.23
N ASP A 5 30.16 45.49 12.45
CA ASP A 5 30.25 44.15 13.04
C ASP A 5 29.01 43.28 12.74
N ILE A 6 27.93 43.89 12.21
CA ILE A 6 26.63 43.22 11.97
C ILE A 6 26.51 42.73 10.52
N VAL A 7 27.10 43.46 9.57
CA VAL A 7 27.02 43.14 8.13
C VAL A 7 28.25 42.32 7.72
N ALA A 8 28.14 40.99 7.77
CA ALA A 8 29.24 40.08 7.40
C ALA A 8 29.28 39.70 5.91
N ASN A 9 28.21 39.96 5.15
CA ASN A 9 28.12 39.51 3.76
C ASN A 9 29.09 40.32 2.87
N PRO A 10 30.05 39.67 2.18
CA PRO A 10 31.04 40.36 1.33
C PRO A 10 30.44 41.26 0.26
N SER A 11 29.25 40.93 -0.26
CA SER A 11 28.57 41.73 -1.28
C SER A 11 27.94 43.02 -0.74
N LEU A 12 27.72 43.12 0.57
CA LEU A 12 27.11 44.28 1.24
C LEU A 12 28.14 45.20 1.91
N LEU A 13 29.35 44.71 2.17
CA LEU A 13 30.46 45.51 2.70
C LEU A 13 30.79 46.75 1.84
N PRO A 14 30.81 46.70 0.50
CA PRO A 14 31.04 47.88 -0.33
C PRO A 14 29.93 48.93 -0.20
N VAL A 15 28.68 48.50 -0.01
CA VAL A 15 27.52 49.38 0.18
C VAL A 15 27.59 50.07 1.54
N LEU A 16 27.97 49.32 2.58
CA LEU A 16 28.18 49.86 3.91
C LEU A 16 29.33 50.88 3.93
N GLY A 17 30.45 50.57 3.27
CA GLY A 17 31.58 51.49 3.13
C GLY A 17 31.20 52.77 2.39
N LEU A 18 30.53 52.64 1.24
CA LEU A 18 30.13 53.78 0.41
C LEU A 18 29.06 54.65 1.08
N SER A 19 28.12 54.06 1.81
CA SER A 19 27.12 54.81 2.58
C SER A 19 27.75 55.60 3.73
N ALA A 20 28.74 55.04 4.42
CA ALA A 20 29.52 55.76 5.42
C ALA A 20 30.31 56.92 4.79
N GLU A 21 30.99 56.68 3.66
CA GLU A 21 31.72 57.72 2.91
C GLU A 21 30.78 58.83 2.41
N THR A 22 29.61 58.47 1.88
CA THR A 22 28.58 59.42 1.44
C THR A 22 28.08 60.26 2.60
N ARG A 23 27.85 59.66 3.77
CA ARG A 23 27.42 60.38 4.99
C ARG A 23 28.49 61.36 5.44
N ASP A 24 29.75 60.94 5.50
CA ASP A 24 30.86 61.78 5.93
C ASP A 24 31.03 62.97 4.95
N GLN A 25 30.81 62.75 3.65
CA GLN A 25 30.80 63.79 2.63
C GLN A 25 29.60 64.76 2.77
N CYS A 26 28.41 64.28 3.13
CA CYS A 26 27.28 65.16 3.48
C CYS A 26 27.62 66.07 4.66
N MET A 27 28.27 65.53 5.69
CA MET A 27 28.66 66.32 6.88
C MET A 27 29.68 67.41 6.53
N LYS A 28 30.64 67.13 5.65
CA LYS A 28 31.59 68.15 5.15
C LYS A 28 30.87 69.26 4.39
N LEU A 29 29.95 68.92 3.48
CA LEU A 29 29.18 69.92 2.75
C LEU A 29 28.34 70.79 3.69
N LEU A 30 27.71 70.19 4.71
CA LEU A 30 26.95 70.94 5.72
C LEU A 30 27.84 71.88 6.53
N ALA A 31 29.06 71.46 6.90
CA ALA A 31 30.02 72.31 7.60
C ALA A 31 30.48 73.51 6.75
N VAL A 32 30.67 73.33 5.44
CA VAL A 32 31.02 74.42 4.51
C VAL A 32 29.85 75.40 4.30
N LEU A 33 28.62 74.91 4.40
CA LEU A 33 27.40 75.72 4.28
C LEU A 33 26.93 76.32 5.61
N ASP A 34 27.62 76.03 6.71
CA ASP A 34 27.22 76.49 8.04
C ASP A 34 27.37 78.03 8.13
N PRO A 35 26.26 78.77 8.29
CA PRO A 35 26.29 80.23 8.38
C PRO A 35 26.96 80.74 9.66
N THR A 36 27.21 79.87 10.64
CA THR A 36 27.84 80.21 11.92
C THR A 36 29.36 79.99 11.95
N ALA A 37 29.93 79.35 10.92
CA ALA A 37 31.37 79.12 10.82
C ALA A 37 32.13 80.41 10.41
N ASP A 38 33.12 80.78 11.23
CA ASP A 38 33.98 81.98 11.19
C ASP A 38 33.89 82.82 9.90
N LEU A 39 33.34 84.04 10.00
CA LEU A 39 33.08 85.05 8.95
C LEU A 39 34.33 85.59 8.18
N SER A 40 35.41 84.83 8.10
CA SER A 40 36.73 85.29 7.61
C SER A 40 37.07 84.92 6.16
N ASP A 41 36.25 84.10 5.49
CA ASP A 41 36.48 83.67 4.10
C ASP A 41 35.61 84.45 3.10
N ASP A 42 36.21 84.82 1.96
CA ASP A 42 35.54 85.45 0.82
C ASP A 42 34.29 84.63 0.41
N PRO A 43 33.10 85.25 0.29
CA PRO A 43 31.88 84.58 -0.17
C PRO A 43 32.05 83.77 -1.46
N GLN A 44 32.95 84.20 -2.35
CA GLN A 44 33.24 83.52 -3.61
C GLN A 44 34.04 82.22 -3.40
N GLU A 45 34.99 82.20 -2.45
CA GLU A 45 35.76 81.00 -2.10
C GLU A 45 34.88 79.95 -1.41
N ARG A 46 33.97 80.38 -0.53
CA ARG A 46 32.96 79.49 0.08
C ARG A 46 32.06 78.83 -0.96
N ALA A 47 31.56 79.61 -1.92
CA ALA A 47 30.74 79.09 -3.02
C ALA A 47 31.51 78.05 -3.88
N LEU A 48 32.79 78.31 -4.16
CA LEU A 48 33.67 77.39 -4.88
C LEU A 48 33.92 76.09 -4.08
N ALA A 49 34.16 76.18 -2.78
CA ALA A 49 34.33 75.04 -1.89
C ALA A 49 33.05 74.19 -1.82
N ALA A 50 31.89 74.82 -1.60
CA ALA A 50 30.60 74.14 -1.58
C ALA A 50 30.30 73.41 -2.91
N SER A 51 30.62 74.03 -4.05
CA SER A 51 30.45 73.40 -5.37
C SER A 51 31.33 72.16 -5.56
N ARG A 52 32.55 72.14 -5.02
CA ARG A 52 33.45 70.98 -5.07
C ARG A 52 32.90 69.82 -4.23
N GLU A 53 32.53 70.10 -2.98
CA GLU A 53 31.97 69.09 -2.07
C GLU A 53 30.63 68.54 -2.61
N GLN A 54 29.81 69.38 -3.24
CA GLN A 54 28.55 68.97 -3.89
C GLN A 54 28.77 68.01 -5.06
N LYS A 55 29.76 68.28 -5.93
CA LYS A 55 30.10 67.38 -7.06
C LYS A 55 30.57 66.01 -6.57
N GLN A 56 31.40 65.98 -5.53
CA GLN A 56 31.86 64.74 -4.91
C GLN A 56 30.69 63.96 -4.29
N LEU A 57 29.79 64.65 -3.58
CA LEU A 57 28.59 64.04 -3.03
C LEU A 57 27.70 63.42 -4.12
N PHE A 58 27.48 64.11 -5.24
CA PHE A 58 26.69 63.57 -6.34
C PHE A 58 27.31 62.31 -6.97
N ALA A 59 28.64 62.25 -7.10
CA ALA A 59 29.33 61.05 -7.57
C ALA A 59 29.13 59.86 -6.61
N LEU A 60 29.27 60.09 -5.30
CA LEU A 60 29.05 59.06 -4.28
C LEU A 60 27.59 58.57 -4.27
N LEU A 61 26.63 59.49 -4.36
CA LEU A 61 25.20 59.16 -4.43
C LEU A 61 24.84 58.36 -5.69
N ALA A 62 25.43 58.68 -6.84
CA ALA A 62 25.22 57.92 -8.07
C ALA A 62 25.72 56.47 -7.91
N ARG A 63 26.90 56.29 -7.34
CA ARG A 63 27.48 54.97 -7.06
C ARG A 63 26.65 54.19 -6.04
N LEU A 64 26.15 54.84 -4.99
CA LEU A 64 25.30 54.21 -3.97
C LEU A 64 23.96 53.74 -4.53
N ARG A 65 23.34 54.54 -5.40
CA ARG A 65 22.12 54.14 -6.13
C ARG A 65 22.36 52.94 -7.04
N GLY A 66 23.51 52.90 -7.74
CA GLY A 66 23.92 51.76 -8.55
C GLY A 66 24.02 50.48 -7.72
N GLN A 67 24.77 50.53 -6.62
CA GLN A 67 24.94 49.37 -5.73
C GLN A 67 23.63 48.88 -5.10
N ASN A 68 22.71 49.80 -4.76
CA ASN A 68 21.38 49.43 -4.27
C ASN A 68 20.57 48.68 -5.35
N ARG A 69 20.60 49.17 -6.60
CA ARG A 69 19.95 48.49 -7.72
C ARG A 69 20.52 47.09 -7.92
N ASP A 70 21.84 46.92 -7.88
CA ASP A 70 22.50 45.62 -8.00
C ASP A 70 22.10 44.67 -6.87
N ALA A 71 22.00 45.16 -5.64
CA ALA A 71 21.53 44.37 -4.51
C ALA A 71 20.07 43.89 -4.69
N ILE A 72 19.19 44.76 -5.18
CA ILE A 72 17.80 44.40 -5.48
C ILE A 72 17.71 43.33 -6.58
N VAL A 73 18.54 43.45 -7.63
CA VAL A 73 18.61 42.46 -8.72
C VAL A 73 19.07 41.10 -8.18
N ARG A 74 20.17 41.06 -7.41
CA ARG A 74 20.67 39.82 -6.79
C ARG A 74 19.63 39.14 -5.89
N VAL A 75 18.85 39.92 -5.12
CA VAL A 75 17.77 39.37 -4.30
C VAL A 75 16.68 38.73 -5.17
N ARG A 76 16.32 39.35 -6.30
CA ARG A 76 15.34 38.78 -7.23
C ARG A 76 15.87 37.49 -7.88
N GLU A 77 17.12 37.48 -8.31
CA GLU A 77 17.77 36.29 -8.89
C GLU A 77 17.80 35.13 -7.88
N THR A 78 18.20 35.41 -6.63
CA THR A 78 18.23 34.40 -5.57
C THR A 78 16.83 33.86 -5.29
N LYS A 79 15.81 34.75 -5.20
CA LYS A 79 14.41 34.33 -5.02
C LYS A 79 13.94 33.44 -6.16
N GLN A 80 14.25 33.81 -7.40
CA GLN A 80 13.87 33.03 -8.57
C GLN A 80 14.52 31.64 -8.55
N SER A 81 15.85 31.57 -8.36
CA SER A 81 16.58 30.30 -8.31
C SER A 81 16.09 29.39 -7.17
N THR A 82 15.83 29.95 -5.98
CA THR A 82 15.27 29.15 -4.87
C THR A 82 13.85 28.67 -5.13
N ALA A 83 13.03 29.45 -5.85
CA ALA A 83 11.68 29.05 -6.22
C ALA A 83 11.68 27.92 -7.25
N GLU A 84 12.57 27.99 -8.25
CA GLU A 84 12.76 26.93 -9.25
C GLU A 84 13.22 25.63 -8.61
N ALA A 85 14.25 25.67 -7.75
CA ALA A 85 14.72 24.50 -7.02
C ALA A 85 13.61 23.90 -6.13
N ARG A 86 12.80 24.74 -5.48
CA ARG A 86 11.64 24.29 -4.70
C ARG A 86 10.60 23.59 -5.57
N GLN A 87 10.26 24.15 -6.74
CA GLN A 87 9.31 23.52 -7.66
C GLN A 87 9.80 22.16 -8.15
N GLU A 88 11.10 22.01 -8.40
CA GLU A 88 11.68 20.72 -8.75
C GLU A 88 11.55 19.70 -7.61
N ILE A 89 11.83 20.11 -6.38
CA ILE A 89 11.64 19.26 -5.19
C ILE A 89 10.17 18.83 -5.07
N ASP A 90 9.23 19.76 -5.21
CA ASP A 90 7.80 19.47 -5.12
C ASP A 90 7.36 18.47 -6.20
N ARG A 91 7.87 18.61 -7.43
CA ARG A 91 7.63 17.67 -8.53
C ARG A 91 8.17 16.27 -8.21
N LEU A 92 9.41 16.17 -7.73
CA LEU A 92 10.02 14.89 -7.38
C LEU A 92 9.30 14.23 -6.19
N HIS A 93 8.85 15.02 -5.22
CA HIS A 93 8.09 14.53 -4.08
C HIS A 93 6.75 13.93 -4.52
N LEU A 94 6.05 14.57 -5.47
CA LEU A 94 4.83 14.01 -6.05
C LEU A 94 5.09 12.69 -6.79
N GLN A 95 6.16 12.60 -7.57
CA GLN A 95 6.55 11.36 -8.25
C GLN A 95 6.85 10.24 -7.25
N LEU A 96 7.54 10.55 -6.15
CA LEU A 96 7.82 9.60 -5.08
C LEU A 96 6.53 9.11 -4.41
N GLN A 97 5.55 9.99 -4.16
CA GLN A 97 4.26 9.60 -3.60
C GLN A 97 3.49 8.64 -4.54
N ASN A 98 3.52 8.89 -5.85
CA ASN A 98 2.92 7.99 -6.82
C ASN A 98 3.56 6.59 -6.76
N LEU A 99 4.88 6.51 -6.67
CA LEU A 99 5.59 5.23 -6.54
C LEU A 99 5.25 4.49 -5.24
N TYR A 100 5.12 5.20 -4.12
CA TYR A 100 4.68 4.58 -2.87
C TYR A 100 3.25 4.04 -2.95
N TYR A 101 2.36 4.75 -3.65
CA TYR A 101 1.01 4.27 -3.90
C TYR A 101 1.02 2.99 -4.74
N GLU A 102 1.75 2.99 -5.86
CA GLU A 102 1.92 1.82 -6.72
C GLU A 102 2.50 0.62 -5.96
N GLN A 103 3.57 0.84 -5.18
CA GLN A 103 4.17 -0.20 -4.36
C GLN A 103 3.16 -0.80 -3.38
N ARG A 104 2.39 0.04 -2.68
CA ARG A 104 1.40 -0.42 -1.71
C ARG A 104 0.27 -1.18 -2.40
N HIS A 105 -0.17 -0.72 -3.56
CA HIS A 105 -1.18 -1.39 -4.38
C HIS A 105 -0.71 -2.80 -4.79
N LEU A 106 0.46 -2.90 -5.43
CA LEU A 106 1.03 -4.17 -5.87
C LEU A 106 1.29 -5.12 -4.70
N THR A 107 1.78 -4.62 -3.58
CA THR A 107 1.97 -5.44 -2.37
C THR A 107 0.64 -5.99 -1.85
N GLY A 108 -0.43 -5.18 -1.90
CA GLY A 108 -1.77 -5.62 -1.54
C GLY A 108 -2.30 -6.69 -2.49
N GLU A 109 -2.10 -6.54 -3.80
CA GLU A 109 -2.50 -7.55 -4.79
C GLU A 109 -1.71 -8.85 -4.64
N ILE A 110 -0.39 -8.79 -4.42
CA ILE A 110 0.44 -9.97 -4.15
C ILE A 110 -0.07 -10.69 -2.90
N ALA A 111 -0.29 -9.97 -1.79
CA ALA A 111 -0.81 -10.57 -0.57
C ALA A 111 -2.19 -11.21 -0.78
N ALA A 112 -3.06 -10.58 -1.57
CA ALA A 112 -4.36 -11.16 -1.92
C ALA A 112 -4.21 -12.47 -2.70
N CYS A 113 -3.33 -12.51 -3.71
CA CYS A 113 -3.02 -13.70 -4.48
C CYS A 113 -2.39 -14.81 -3.62
N GLU A 114 -1.46 -14.48 -2.73
CA GLU A 114 -0.80 -15.44 -1.84
C GLU A 114 -1.75 -15.99 -0.76
N SER A 115 -2.70 -15.16 -0.30
CA SER A 115 -3.71 -15.56 0.67
C SER A 115 -4.84 -16.42 0.08
N TYR A 116 -4.82 -16.66 -1.24
CA TYR A 116 -5.84 -17.44 -1.90
C TYR A 116 -5.85 -18.87 -1.35
N ASP A 117 -6.98 -19.24 -0.73
CA ASP A 117 -7.15 -20.56 -0.15
C ASP A 117 -7.37 -21.62 -1.25
N HIS A 118 -6.30 -22.33 -1.58
CA HIS A 118 -6.35 -23.41 -2.52
C HIS A 118 -6.96 -24.66 -1.89
N LYS A 119 -8.22 -24.96 -2.22
CA LYS A 119 -8.98 -26.13 -1.74
C LYS A 119 -8.26 -27.48 -1.86
N TYR A 120 -7.35 -27.63 -2.81
CA TYR A 120 -6.61 -28.88 -2.97
C TYR A 120 -5.67 -29.18 -1.77
N ARG A 121 -5.27 -28.16 -1.01
CA ARG A 121 -4.40 -28.31 0.17
C ARG A 121 -5.10 -28.94 1.38
N SER A 122 -6.43 -28.88 1.42
CA SER A 122 -7.24 -29.47 2.49
C SER A 122 -7.86 -30.82 2.12
N LEU A 123 -7.52 -31.36 0.94
CA LEU A 123 -7.96 -32.71 0.56
C LEU A 123 -7.29 -33.74 1.48
N PRO A 124 -8.05 -34.70 2.04
CA PRO A 124 -7.47 -35.79 2.83
C PRO A 124 -6.85 -36.82 1.88
N LEU A 125 -5.67 -36.49 1.35
CA LEU A 125 -4.86 -37.38 0.53
C LEU A 125 -4.11 -38.38 1.42
N ILE A 126 -3.86 -39.57 0.89
CA ILE A 126 -2.96 -40.52 1.53
C ILE A 126 -1.54 -39.92 1.71
N PRO A 127 -0.78 -40.35 2.74
CA PRO A 127 0.60 -39.95 2.93
C PRO A 127 1.46 -40.18 1.69
N LEU A 128 2.47 -39.33 1.50
CA LEU A 128 3.33 -39.37 0.32
C LEU A 128 4.02 -40.74 0.15
N GLU A 129 4.51 -41.31 1.25
CA GLU A 129 5.21 -42.60 1.25
C GLU A 129 4.30 -43.74 0.75
N GLU A 130 3.04 -43.73 1.18
CA GLU A 130 2.04 -44.72 0.75
C GLU A 130 1.69 -44.54 -0.72
N PHE A 131 1.53 -43.29 -1.18
CA PHE A 131 1.29 -43.00 -2.59
C PHE A 131 2.45 -43.48 -3.47
N LEU A 132 3.70 -43.21 -3.11
CA LEU A 132 4.87 -43.62 -3.88
C LEU A 132 5.09 -45.14 -3.86
N ALA A 133 4.66 -45.83 -2.80
CA ALA A 133 4.67 -47.28 -2.76
C ALA A 133 3.68 -47.90 -3.75
N LEU A 134 2.52 -47.27 -3.95
CA LEU A 134 1.50 -47.69 -4.91
C LEU A 134 1.83 -47.25 -6.35
N HIS A 135 2.46 -46.08 -6.50
CA HIS A 135 2.80 -45.44 -7.77
C HIS A 135 4.29 -45.07 -7.85
N PRO A 136 5.18 -46.07 -7.97
CA PRO A 136 6.62 -45.83 -8.03
C PRO A 136 7.06 -45.02 -9.26
N GLU A 137 6.25 -44.99 -10.33
CA GLU A 137 6.50 -44.20 -11.54
C GLU A 137 6.61 -42.69 -11.28
N HIS A 138 6.04 -42.19 -10.18
CA HIS A 138 6.04 -40.77 -9.83
C HIS A 138 7.19 -40.35 -8.91
N GLN A 139 8.12 -41.26 -8.59
CA GLN A 139 9.22 -40.97 -7.65
C GLN A 139 10.21 -39.91 -8.16
N GLN A 140 10.29 -39.71 -9.48
CA GLN A 140 11.12 -38.68 -10.11
C GLN A 140 10.31 -37.51 -10.70
N SER A 141 8.99 -37.49 -10.49
CA SER A 141 8.13 -36.39 -10.95
C SER A 141 8.41 -35.11 -10.16
N ASP A 142 8.19 -33.97 -10.80
CA ASP A 142 8.22 -32.66 -10.14
C ASP A 142 7.12 -32.54 -9.08
N GLU A 143 7.28 -31.67 -8.08
CA GLU A 143 6.32 -31.51 -6.98
C GLU A 143 4.91 -31.20 -7.48
N HIS A 144 4.79 -30.36 -8.50
CA HIS A 144 3.51 -30.02 -9.09
C HIS A 144 2.84 -31.23 -9.76
N GLU A 145 3.59 -31.95 -10.59
CA GLU A 145 3.10 -33.15 -11.28
C GLU A 145 2.71 -34.25 -10.30
N LEU A 146 3.53 -34.45 -9.27
CA LEU A 146 3.27 -35.38 -8.18
C LEU A 146 1.97 -35.04 -7.43
N MET A 147 1.72 -33.76 -7.15
CA MET A 147 0.48 -33.33 -6.49
C MET A 147 -0.76 -33.59 -7.37
N ILE A 148 -0.66 -33.33 -8.68
CA ILE A 148 -1.74 -33.65 -9.64
C ILE A 148 -2.02 -35.15 -9.64
N ALA A 149 -0.97 -35.98 -9.73
CA ALA A 149 -1.10 -37.43 -9.72
C ALA A 149 -1.78 -37.94 -8.44
N ARG A 150 -1.38 -37.41 -7.28
CA ARG A 150 -1.99 -37.72 -5.97
C ARG A 150 -3.47 -37.36 -5.91
N ILE A 151 -3.85 -36.19 -6.42
CA ILE A 151 -5.25 -35.75 -6.46
C ILE A 151 -6.08 -36.66 -7.38
N ASN A 152 -5.53 -37.03 -8.54
CA ASN A 152 -6.22 -37.90 -9.49
C ASN A 152 -6.43 -39.32 -8.93
N HIS A 153 -5.43 -39.86 -8.22
CA HIS A 153 -5.57 -41.13 -7.51
C HIS A 153 -6.69 -41.07 -6.46
N GLU A 154 -6.68 -40.06 -5.59
CA GLU A 154 -7.73 -39.89 -4.57
C GLU A 154 -9.12 -39.75 -5.20
N HIS A 155 -9.22 -39.03 -6.31
CA HIS A 155 -10.47 -38.89 -7.06
C HIS A 155 -10.99 -40.25 -7.54
N ALA A 156 -10.12 -41.03 -8.21
CA ALA A 156 -10.48 -42.35 -8.72
C ALA A 156 -10.91 -43.32 -7.60
N GLU A 157 -10.22 -43.29 -6.45
CA GLU A 157 -10.59 -44.10 -5.30
C GLU A 157 -11.95 -43.70 -4.71
N ARG A 158 -12.23 -42.39 -4.61
CA ARG A 158 -13.56 -41.92 -4.14
C ARG A 158 -14.68 -42.28 -5.09
N GLU A 159 -14.45 -42.23 -6.40
CA GLU A 159 -15.44 -42.67 -7.38
C GLU A 159 -15.76 -44.16 -7.21
N LYS A 160 -14.74 -45.02 -7.04
CA LYS A 160 -14.95 -46.45 -6.78
C LYS A 160 -15.71 -46.68 -5.48
N LEU A 161 -15.38 -45.96 -4.40
CA LEU A 161 -16.06 -46.07 -3.11
C LEU A 161 -17.52 -45.64 -3.19
N GLU A 162 -17.82 -44.55 -3.90
CA GLU A 162 -19.20 -44.09 -4.08
C GLU A 162 -20.01 -45.05 -4.96
N GLN A 163 -19.42 -45.63 -6.00
CA GLN A 163 -20.06 -46.69 -6.80
C GLN A 163 -20.39 -47.91 -5.93
N ALA A 164 -19.42 -48.42 -5.17
CA ALA A 164 -19.64 -49.55 -4.25
C ALA A 164 -20.71 -49.24 -3.20
N ARG A 165 -20.71 -48.01 -2.64
CA ARG A 165 -21.75 -47.55 -1.72
C ARG A 165 -23.13 -47.59 -2.37
N GLN A 166 -23.28 -47.11 -3.60
CA GLN A 166 -24.54 -47.11 -4.32
C GLN A 166 -25.04 -48.53 -4.60
N GLU A 167 -24.16 -49.45 -4.98
CA GLU A 167 -24.50 -50.87 -5.16
C GLU A 167 -24.96 -51.51 -3.85
N LEU A 168 -24.24 -51.28 -2.76
CA LEU A 168 -24.62 -51.77 -1.43
C LEU A 168 -25.95 -51.18 -0.96
N LEU A 169 -26.22 -49.90 -1.23
CA LEU A 169 -27.51 -49.27 -0.92
C LEU A 169 -28.66 -49.91 -1.71
N LYS A 170 -28.47 -50.18 -3.01
CA LYS A 170 -29.46 -50.89 -3.83
C LYS A 170 -29.72 -52.30 -3.28
N ARG A 171 -28.66 -53.05 -2.94
CA ARG A 171 -28.78 -54.39 -2.36
C ARG A 171 -29.48 -54.37 -1.01
N LYS A 172 -29.18 -53.38 -0.16
CA LYS A 172 -29.87 -53.17 1.13
C LYS A 172 -31.36 -52.93 0.92
N GLN A 173 -31.74 -52.05 -0.01
CA GLN A 173 -33.15 -51.78 -0.32
C GLN A 173 -33.87 -53.01 -0.85
N ALA A 174 -33.24 -53.79 -1.73
CA ALA A 174 -33.80 -55.04 -2.23
C ALA A 174 -34.05 -56.06 -1.10
N LEU A 175 -33.10 -56.23 -0.18
CA LEU A 175 -33.25 -57.12 0.97
C LEU A 175 -34.34 -56.65 1.95
N ILE A 176 -34.49 -55.34 2.16
CA ILE A 176 -35.58 -54.78 2.97
C ILE A 176 -36.93 -55.10 2.34
N ALA A 177 -37.07 -54.90 1.02
CA ALA A 177 -38.29 -55.21 0.30
C ALA A 177 -38.62 -56.72 0.36
N GLU A 178 -37.61 -57.58 0.18
CA GLU A 178 -37.78 -59.04 0.30
C GLU A 178 -38.20 -59.45 1.72
N ASN A 179 -37.58 -58.87 2.75
CA ASN A 179 -37.92 -59.17 4.14
C ASN A 179 -39.35 -58.72 4.48
N ASN A 180 -39.77 -57.55 4.01
CA ASN A 180 -41.14 -57.08 4.19
C ASN A 180 -42.15 -57.98 3.47
N LYS A 181 -41.86 -58.39 2.23
CA LYS A 181 -42.71 -59.37 1.51
C LYS A 181 -42.82 -60.69 2.27
N ARG A 182 -41.70 -61.25 2.74
CA ARG A 182 -41.72 -62.49 3.54
C ARG A 182 -42.51 -62.34 4.85
N LYS A 183 -42.46 -61.17 5.49
CA LYS A 183 -43.28 -60.87 6.67
C LYS A 183 -44.77 -60.83 6.34
N GLU A 184 -45.15 -60.22 5.23
CA GLU A 184 -46.53 -60.22 4.74
C GLU A 184 -47.01 -61.63 4.40
N ASP A 185 -46.19 -62.43 3.72
CA ASP A 185 -46.47 -63.84 3.40
C ASP A 185 -46.66 -64.68 4.67
N LEU A 186 -45.80 -64.49 5.68
CA LEU A 186 -45.93 -65.15 7.00
C LEU A 186 -47.21 -64.75 7.73
N ALA A 187 -47.55 -63.46 7.74
CA ALA A 187 -48.79 -62.98 8.37
C ALA A 187 -50.03 -63.54 7.68
N SER A 188 -50.00 -63.71 6.35
CA SER A 188 -51.07 -64.38 5.60
C SER A 188 -51.16 -65.86 5.96
N LEU A 189 -50.02 -66.55 6.09
CA LEU A 189 -49.99 -67.96 6.47
C LEU A 189 -50.53 -68.19 7.89
N ASP A 190 -50.16 -67.34 8.84
CA ASP A 190 -50.70 -67.36 10.21
C ASP A 190 -52.23 -67.24 10.19
N GLN A 191 -52.76 -66.31 9.39
CA GLN A 191 -54.21 -66.14 9.23
C GLN A 191 -54.89 -67.38 8.60
N ASP A 192 -54.26 -68.01 7.61
CA ASP A 192 -54.80 -69.22 6.99
C ASP A 192 -54.72 -70.44 7.92
N LEU A 193 -53.68 -70.54 8.75
CA LEU A 193 -53.56 -71.54 9.82
C LEU A 193 -54.66 -71.37 10.87
N GLU A 194 -54.92 -70.14 11.33
CA GLU A 194 -56.04 -69.86 12.25
C GLU A 194 -57.37 -70.33 11.66
N ARG A 195 -57.64 -70.00 10.38
CA ARG A 195 -58.83 -70.45 9.66
C ARG A 195 -58.92 -71.98 9.57
N PHE A 196 -57.80 -72.64 9.27
CA PHE A 196 -57.74 -74.10 9.19
C PHE A 196 -58.03 -74.76 10.54
N ILE A 197 -57.41 -74.27 11.61
CA ILE A 197 -57.65 -74.74 12.98
C ILE A 197 -59.14 -74.56 13.33
N ASP A 198 -59.70 -73.39 13.06
CA ASP A 198 -61.12 -73.10 13.30
C ASP A 198 -62.05 -74.05 12.52
N ALA A 199 -61.73 -74.34 11.26
CA ALA A 199 -62.46 -75.28 10.43
C ALA A 199 -62.33 -76.75 10.88
N ALA A 200 -61.21 -77.12 11.53
CA ALA A 200 -60.96 -78.47 12.03
C ALA A 200 -61.58 -78.74 13.41
N LYS A 201 -61.87 -77.69 14.22
CA LYS A 201 -62.51 -77.81 15.55
C LYS A 201 -63.77 -78.69 15.58
N PRO A 202 -64.70 -78.66 14.61
CA PRO A 202 -65.87 -79.53 14.60
C PRO A 202 -65.52 -81.02 14.50
N ILE A 203 -64.49 -81.37 13.73
CA ILE A 203 -64.02 -82.76 13.55
C ILE A 203 -63.34 -83.26 14.83
N GLN A 204 -62.52 -82.42 15.47
CA GLN A 204 -61.93 -82.74 16.79
C GLN A 204 -63.01 -83.04 17.83
N LYS A 205 -64.06 -82.22 17.90
CA LYS A 205 -65.20 -82.45 18.82
C LYS A 205 -65.95 -83.76 18.57
N ILE A 206 -65.85 -84.36 17.38
CA ILE A 206 -66.43 -85.67 17.08
C ILE A 206 -65.53 -86.77 17.62
N PHE A 207 -64.21 -86.68 17.39
CA PHE A 207 -63.25 -87.66 17.91
C PHE A 207 -63.06 -87.62 19.43
N GLU A 208 -63.23 -86.45 20.07
CA GLU A 208 -63.24 -86.31 21.54
C GLU A 208 -64.49 -86.91 22.21
N LYS A 209 -65.54 -87.22 21.44
CA LYS A 209 -66.76 -87.86 21.95
C LYS A 209 -66.73 -89.39 21.92
N GLU A 210 -65.74 -89.99 21.25
CA GLU A 210 -65.60 -91.46 21.12
C GLU A 210 -64.57 -92.07 22.11
N TYR A 211 -64.19 -91.34 23.17
CA TYR A 211 -63.54 -91.90 24.37
C TYR A 211 -64.24 -91.41 25.64
#